data_AF-A0A2G8K1Y7-F1
#
_entry.id   AF-A0A2G8K1Y7-F1
#
_cell.length_a   1.000
_cell.length_b   1.000
_cell.length_c   1.000
_cell.angle_alpha   90.00
_cell.angle_beta   90.00
_cell.angle_gamma   90.00
#
_symmetry.space_group_name_H-M   'P 1'
#
loop_
_entity.id
_entity.type
_entity.pdbx_description
1 polymer ?
#
loop_
_entity_poly.entity_id
_entity_poly.type
_entity_poly.pdbx_seq_one_letter_code
_entity_poly.pdbx_strand_id
1 'polypeptide(L)'
;TISGENTTTEEVVMSSETIAEISDDEDFLEEDPQRIELVISSLESVVGAGEASINVTEPVVRTINNLMNLEQDFLEDGMIQGGRAVAALEGQITNFQTSDGNFSTVLDNVGVTAVKIDARSVGSSLAYANIFSENETPLIVGALQEGNTRLFSDGDAIPLERTATSISVPTTVLELLGGAGVELTAVPVTFIIYGNDVLFRPSMPTEAEENLEEEDNSTVTERVASQIISAILRTEDTNIVNLPPGSPVITTFLTNL
;
A
#
# COMPACT_ATOMS: atom_id res chain seq x y z
N THR A 1 2.42 18.65 31.44
CA THR A 1 1.22 17.90 31.09
C THR A 1 0.48 18.70 30.05
N ILE A 2 0.77 18.46 28.77
CA ILE A 2 0.08 19.13 27.66
C ILE A 2 -1.22 18.35 27.48
N SER A 3 -2.33 19.03 27.74
CA SER A 3 -3.67 18.56 27.49
C SER A 3 -3.76 18.25 26.00
N GLY A 4 -3.96 16.98 25.63
CA GLY A 4 -4.34 16.63 24.27
C GLY A 4 -5.60 17.42 23.92
N GLU A 5 -5.56 18.15 22.81
CA GLU A 5 -6.78 18.66 22.20
C GLU A 5 -7.70 17.47 21.99
N ASN A 6 -8.93 17.59 22.50
CA ASN A 6 -9.92 16.56 22.43
C ASN A 6 -10.55 16.65 21.03
N THR A 7 -9.80 16.23 20.01
CA THR A 7 -10.24 16.21 18.61
C THR A 7 -11.47 15.31 18.52
N THR A 8 -12.55 15.82 17.96
CA THR A 8 -13.78 15.06 17.77
C THR A 8 -13.68 14.20 16.50
N THR A 9 -14.35 13.04 16.49
CA THR A 9 -14.44 12.17 15.29
C THR A 9 -14.89 12.95 14.05
N GLU A 10 -15.81 13.91 14.19
CA GLU A 10 -16.29 14.76 13.10
C GLU A 10 -15.18 15.65 12.52
N GLU A 11 -14.34 16.23 13.37
CA GLU A 11 -13.19 17.03 12.93
C GLU A 11 -12.15 16.18 12.19
N VAL A 12 -11.90 14.95 12.63
CA VAL A 12 -10.97 14.03 11.96
C VAL A 12 -11.50 13.66 10.57
N VAL A 13 -12.79 13.35 10.44
CA VAL A 13 -13.45 13.07 9.16
C VAL A 13 -13.34 14.27 8.22
N MET A 14 -13.74 15.46 8.67
CA MET A 14 -13.67 16.69 7.86
C MET A 14 -12.23 16.99 7.42
N SER A 15 -11.26 16.81 8.31
CA SER A 15 -9.84 17.02 7.99
C SER A 15 -9.37 16.03 6.91
N SER A 16 -9.74 14.75 7.03
CA SER A 16 -9.36 13.73 6.06
C SER A 16 -9.94 14.00 4.66
N GLU A 17 -11.20 14.43 4.56
CA GLU A 17 -11.81 14.84 3.29
C GLU A 17 -11.14 16.08 2.72
N THR A 18 -10.88 17.10 3.56
CA THR A 18 -10.22 18.34 3.11
C THR A 18 -8.83 18.06 2.54
N ILE A 19 -8.06 17.16 3.17
CA ILE A 19 -6.74 16.76 2.68
C ILE A 19 -6.87 16.03 1.34
N ALA A 20 -7.84 15.11 1.20
CA ALA A 20 -8.08 14.41 -0.05
C ALA A 20 -8.46 15.38 -1.18
N GLU A 21 -9.35 16.35 -0.92
CA GLU A 21 -9.73 17.39 -1.87
C GLU A 21 -8.54 18.26 -2.31
N ILE A 22 -7.71 18.71 -1.36
CA ILE A 22 -6.52 19.52 -1.68
C ILE A 22 -5.51 18.70 -2.49
N SER A 23 -5.37 17.41 -2.19
CA SER A 23 -4.42 16.54 -2.88
C SER A 23 -4.82 16.22 -4.32
N ASP A 24 -6.09 16.41 -4.69
CA ASP A 24 -6.62 16.19 -6.03
C ASP A 24 -6.25 17.30 -7.02
N ASP A 25 -5.82 18.46 -6.51
CA ASP A 25 -5.37 19.60 -7.32
C ASP A 25 -3.86 19.49 -7.58
N GLU A 26 -3.50 18.72 -8.62
CA GLU A 26 -2.11 18.49 -9.03
C GLU A 26 -1.36 19.82 -9.28
N ASP A 27 -1.97 20.74 -10.03
CA ASP A 27 -1.41 22.06 -10.33
C ASP A 27 -1.10 22.83 -9.02
N PHE A 28 -2.00 22.79 -8.04
CA PHE A 28 -1.78 23.42 -6.74
C PHE A 28 -0.61 22.78 -5.98
N LEU A 29 -0.45 21.46 -6.01
CA LEU A 29 0.66 20.80 -5.32
C LEU A 29 2.01 21.04 -6.00
N GLU A 30 2.03 21.02 -7.33
CA GLU A 30 3.25 21.15 -8.13
C GLU A 30 3.83 22.57 -8.15
N GLU A 31 2.99 23.59 -7.89
CA GLU A 31 3.43 24.99 -7.76
C GLU A 31 4.41 25.23 -6.60
N ASP A 32 4.30 24.47 -5.51
CA ASP A 32 5.10 24.66 -4.30
C ASP A 32 5.31 23.31 -3.58
N PRO A 33 6.50 22.71 -3.67
CA PRO A 33 6.80 21.41 -3.07
C PRO A 33 6.56 21.34 -1.56
N GLN A 34 6.55 22.48 -0.85
CA GLN A 34 6.20 22.50 0.57
C GLN A 34 4.75 22.08 0.81
N ARG A 35 3.85 22.25 -0.17
CA ARG A 35 2.45 21.84 -0.05
C ARG A 35 2.31 20.32 0.07
N ILE A 36 3.15 19.56 -0.63
CA ILE A 36 3.18 18.10 -0.51
C ILE A 36 3.57 17.68 0.92
N GLU A 37 4.60 18.34 1.48
CA GLU A 37 5.02 18.11 2.86
C GLU A 37 3.91 18.42 3.88
N LEU A 38 3.15 19.50 3.66
CA LEU A 38 1.99 19.83 4.48
C LEU A 38 0.87 18.79 4.36
N VAL A 39 0.58 18.30 3.15
CA VAL A 39 -0.41 17.24 2.92
C VAL A 39 -0.03 15.98 3.68
N ILE A 40 1.22 15.52 3.55
CA ILE A 40 1.71 14.31 4.23
C ILE A 40 1.66 14.48 5.75
N SER A 41 2.12 15.62 6.28
CA SER A 41 2.10 15.89 7.72
C SER A 41 0.67 15.98 8.29
N SER A 42 -0.26 16.53 7.51
CA SER A 42 -1.67 16.60 7.88
C SER A 42 -2.30 15.21 7.85
N LEU A 43 -1.94 14.39 6.86
CA LEU A 43 -2.38 13.00 6.76
C LEU A 43 -1.91 12.19 7.97
N GLU A 44 -0.63 12.28 8.34
CA GLU A 44 -0.07 11.67 9.55
C GLU A 44 -0.82 12.08 10.81
N SER A 45 -1.24 13.35 10.90
CA SER A 45 -2.02 13.86 12.05
C SER A 45 -3.41 13.25 12.10
N VAL A 46 -4.10 13.11 10.95
CA VAL A 46 -5.38 12.41 10.84
C VAL A 46 -5.25 10.94 11.25
N VAL A 47 -4.23 10.24 10.74
CA VAL A 47 -3.98 8.83 11.08
C VAL A 47 -3.62 8.68 12.56
N GLY A 48 -2.83 9.61 13.10
CA GLY A 48 -2.43 9.64 14.51
C GLY A 48 -3.60 9.87 15.48
N ALA A 49 -4.74 10.39 15.01
CA ALA A 49 -5.95 10.49 15.81
C ALA A 49 -6.62 9.13 16.09
N GLY A 50 -6.29 8.08 15.30
CA GLY A 50 -6.71 6.71 15.58
C GLY A 50 -8.16 6.38 15.24
N GLU A 51 -8.85 7.22 14.46
CA GLU A 51 -10.26 7.01 14.11
C GLU A 51 -10.44 5.83 13.15
N ALA A 52 -11.03 4.74 13.64
CA ALA A 52 -11.20 3.47 12.93
C ALA A 52 -12.50 3.43 12.10
N SER A 53 -12.66 4.40 11.18
CA SER A 53 -13.89 4.56 10.38
C SER A 53 -13.61 4.56 8.88
N ILE A 54 -14.54 4.01 8.09
CA ILE A 54 -14.50 4.09 6.61
C ILE A 54 -14.45 5.56 6.17
N ASN A 55 -15.16 6.45 6.87
CA ASN A 55 -15.22 7.88 6.57
C ASN A 55 -13.89 8.61 6.75
N VAL A 56 -12.87 7.96 7.35
CA VAL A 56 -11.49 8.46 7.42
C VAL A 56 -10.59 7.64 6.50
N THR A 57 -10.77 6.32 6.49
CA THR A 57 -9.97 5.40 5.67
C THR A 57 -10.09 5.67 4.18
N GLU A 58 -11.28 5.91 3.65
CA GLU A 58 -11.48 6.18 2.22
C GLU A 58 -10.82 7.48 1.76
N PRO A 59 -11.00 8.64 2.44
CA PRO A 59 -10.23 9.86 2.13
C PRO A 59 -8.71 9.68 2.23
N VAL A 60 -8.21 8.93 3.22
CA VAL A 60 -6.77 8.64 3.33
C VAL A 60 -6.27 7.88 2.11
N VAL A 61 -6.99 6.85 1.65
CA VAL A 61 -6.61 6.09 0.45
C VAL A 61 -6.66 6.98 -0.81
N ARG A 62 -7.67 7.86 -0.92
CA ARG A 62 -7.76 8.86 -2.00
C ARG A 62 -6.56 9.80 -2.01
N THR A 63 -6.17 10.31 -0.84
CA THR A 63 -5.00 11.21 -0.71
C THR A 63 -3.74 10.54 -1.26
N ILE A 64 -3.51 9.27 -0.92
CA ILE A 64 -2.34 8.52 -1.39
C ILE A 64 -2.41 8.27 -2.90
N ASN A 65 -3.59 7.92 -3.42
CA ASN A 65 -3.80 7.76 -4.85
C ASN A 65 -3.46 9.05 -5.61
N ASN A 66 -3.85 10.20 -5.08
CA ASN A 66 -3.64 11.50 -5.69
C ASN A 66 -2.16 11.92 -5.63
N LEU A 67 -1.48 11.69 -4.50
CA LEU A 67 -0.02 11.87 -4.41
C LEU A 67 0.76 11.00 -5.42
N MET A 68 0.20 9.86 -5.83
CA MET A 68 0.78 8.99 -6.86
C MET A 68 0.47 9.43 -8.30
N ASN A 69 -0.39 10.43 -8.51
CA ASN A 69 -0.59 11.05 -9.83
C ASN A 69 0.48 12.10 -10.15
N LEU A 70 1.08 12.71 -9.13
CA LEU A 70 2.10 13.75 -9.28
C LEU A 70 3.25 13.28 -10.17
N GLU A 71 3.84 14.21 -10.94
CA GLU A 71 5.08 13.88 -11.61
C GLU A 71 6.16 13.56 -10.58
N GLN A 72 7.03 12.61 -10.94
CA GLN A 72 7.90 11.98 -9.95
C GLN A 72 8.95 12.92 -9.34
N ASP A 73 9.20 14.07 -9.97
CA ASP A 73 10.25 15.01 -9.61
C ASP A 73 9.77 16.07 -8.59
N PHE A 74 8.49 16.04 -8.20
CA PHE A 74 7.93 16.97 -7.22
C PHE A 74 8.12 16.56 -5.76
N LEU A 75 8.56 15.32 -5.51
CA LEU A 75 8.98 14.90 -4.16
C LEU A 75 10.44 15.32 -3.92
N GLU A 76 10.66 16.37 -3.13
CA GLU A 76 12.00 16.90 -2.80
C GLU A 76 12.91 15.82 -2.18
N ASP A 77 12.33 14.95 -1.34
CA ASP A 77 12.99 13.73 -0.85
C ASP A 77 12.00 12.55 -0.97
N GLY A 78 11.95 11.96 -2.16
CA GLY A 78 11.03 10.88 -2.51
C GLY A 78 11.03 9.70 -1.53
N MET A 79 12.16 9.38 -0.90
CA MET A 79 12.21 8.27 0.06
C MET A 79 11.59 8.66 1.39
N ILE A 80 11.86 9.88 1.89
CA ILE A 80 11.33 10.33 3.17
C ILE A 80 9.84 10.64 3.05
N GLN A 81 9.47 11.45 2.06
CA GLN A 81 8.08 11.86 1.85
C GLN A 81 7.23 10.68 1.41
N GLY A 82 7.70 9.90 0.45
CA GLY A 82 7.02 8.69 -0.01
C GLY A 82 6.88 7.63 1.08
N GLY A 83 7.95 7.38 1.85
CA GLY A 83 7.92 6.46 2.99
C GLY A 83 6.94 6.87 4.07
N ARG A 84 6.83 8.18 4.37
CA ARG A 84 5.84 8.72 5.32
C ARG A 84 4.40 8.59 4.82
N ALA A 85 4.15 8.87 3.55
CA ALA A 85 2.84 8.68 2.93
C ALA A 85 2.41 7.19 3.00
N VAL A 86 3.31 6.27 2.63
CA VAL A 86 3.08 4.82 2.75
C VAL A 86 2.81 4.41 4.20
N ALA A 87 3.61 4.89 5.16
CA ALA A 87 3.42 4.59 6.57
C ALA A 87 2.09 5.13 7.11
N ALA A 88 1.64 6.31 6.67
CA ALA A 88 0.35 6.87 7.02
C ALA A 88 -0.79 5.98 6.51
N LEU A 89 -0.74 5.52 5.24
CA LEU A 89 -1.73 4.59 4.71
C LEU A 89 -1.79 3.30 5.54
N GLU A 90 -0.65 2.64 5.73
CA GLU A 90 -0.58 1.39 6.51
C GLU A 90 -1.05 1.60 7.96
N GLY A 91 -0.76 2.76 8.55
CA GLY A 91 -1.25 3.18 9.86
C GLY A 91 -2.76 3.27 9.90
N GLN A 92 -3.39 3.95 8.95
CA GLN A 92 -4.85 4.09 8.93
C GLN A 92 -5.56 2.76 8.68
N ILE A 93 -5.01 1.91 7.80
CA ILE A 93 -5.59 0.57 7.61
C ILE A 93 -5.44 -0.27 8.89
N THR A 94 -4.33 -0.10 9.62
CA THR A 94 -4.16 -0.75 10.93
C THR A 94 -5.19 -0.25 11.94
N ASN A 95 -5.44 1.07 12.01
CA ASN A 95 -6.52 1.63 12.83
C ASN A 95 -7.87 1.03 12.45
N PHE A 96 -8.19 0.98 11.15
CA PHE A 96 -9.45 0.44 10.65
C PHE A 96 -9.67 -1.03 11.05
N GLN A 97 -8.62 -1.86 11.03
CA GLN A 97 -8.69 -3.28 11.40
C GLN A 97 -9.06 -3.51 12.88
N THR A 98 -9.02 -2.48 13.73
CA THR A 98 -9.56 -2.55 15.10
C THR A 98 -11.08 -2.54 15.15
N SER A 99 -11.75 -2.05 14.10
CA SER A 99 -13.21 -2.02 13.97
C SER A 99 -13.78 -3.35 13.46
N ASP A 100 -15.07 -3.60 13.71
CA ASP A 100 -15.77 -4.74 13.12
C ASP A 100 -16.27 -4.38 11.71
N GLY A 101 -15.39 -4.54 10.73
CA GLY A 101 -15.70 -4.22 9.35
C GLY A 101 -14.66 -4.77 8.37
N ASN A 102 -15.07 -4.80 7.10
CA ASN A 102 -14.19 -5.04 5.98
C ASN A 102 -14.15 -3.76 5.14
N PHE A 103 -12.99 -3.48 4.55
CA PHE A 103 -12.79 -2.36 3.65
C PHE A 103 -12.11 -2.86 2.38
N SER A 104 -12.61 -2.46 1.23
CA SER A 104 -11.98 -2.74 -0.05
C SER A 104 -12.24 -1.56 -0.97
N THR A 105 -11.18 -1.05 -1.58
CA THR A 105 -11.28 0.00 -2.58
C THR A 105 -10.15 -0.18 -3.59
N VAL A 106 -10.44 0.12 -4.85
CA VAL A 106 -9.47 0.11 -5.93
C VAL A 106 -9.61 1.42 -6.68
N LEU A 107 -8.57 2.24 -6.59
CA LEU A 107 -8.36 3.48 -7.33
C LEU A 107 -7.24 3.25 -8.35
N ASP A 108 -7.04 4.20 -9.26
CA ASP A 108 -6.12 4.05 -10.39
C ASP A 108 -4.69 3.65 -9.99
N ASN A 109 -4.19 4.17 -8.87
CA ASN A 109 -2.83 3.89 -8.38
C ASN A 109 -2.79 3.09 -7.07
N VAL A 110 -3.92 2.91 -6.36
CA VAL A 110 -3.93 2.24 -5.06
C VAL A 110 -5.08 1.27 -4.95
N GLY A 111 -4.78 0.00 -4.67
CA GLY A 111 -5.76 -1.04 -4.39
C GLY A 111 -5.60 -1.58 -2.98
N VAL A 112 -6.57 -1.35 -2.10
CA VAL A 112 -6.56 -1.81 -0.71
C VAL A 112 -7.66 -2.84 -0.48
N THR A 113 -7.32 -3.93 0.19
CA THR A 113 -8.31 -4.86 0.76
C THR A 113 -7.91 -5.18 2.19
N ALA A 114 -8.72 -4.78 3.15
CA ALA A 114 -8.57 -5.01 4.57
C ALA A 114 -9.78 -5.78 5.09
N VAL A 115 -9.59 -7.06 5.43
CA VAL A 115 -10.68 -7.99 5.74
C VAL A 115 -10.37 -8.83 6.96
N LYS A 116 -11.41 -9.23 7.70
CA LYS A 116 -11.35 -10.30 8.69
C LYS A 116 -11.83 -11.61 8.05
N ILE A 117 -10.98 -12.62 8.00
CA ILE A 117 -11.28 -13.90 7.35
C ILE A 117 -11.31 -15.07 8.33
N ASP A 118 -12.08 -16.09 8.03
CA ASP A 118 -11.93 -17.40 8.66
C ASP A 118 -10.78 -18.14 7.97
N ALA A 119 -9.63 -18.22 8.64
CA ALA A 119 -8.45 -18.90 8.12
C ALA A 119 -8.69 -20.38 7.80
N ARG A 120 -9.71 -21.00 8.42
CA ARG A 120 -10.09 -22.40 8.16
C ARG A 120 -10.85 -22.58 6.85
N SER A 121 -11.36 -21.48 6.29
CA SER A 121 -12.09 -21.46 5.02
C SER A 121 -11.18 -21.19 3.82
N VAL A 122 -9.92 -20.76 4.07
CA VAL A 122 -8.90 -20.58 3.05
C VAL A 122 -8.39 -21.94 2.58
N GLY A 123 -8.17 -22.11 1.28
CA GLY A 123 -7.62 -23.34 0.70
C GLY A 123 -6.15 -23.51 1.04
N SER A 124 -5.30 -23.58 0.01
CA SER A 124 -3.84 -23.66 0.21
C SER A 124 -3.24 -22.34 0.71
N SER A 125 -3.82 -21.23 0.28
CA SER A 125 -3.29 -19.89 0.46
C SER A 125 -4.37 -18.83 0.21
N LEU A 126 -4.19 -17.67 0.83
CA LEU A 126 -4.97 -16.48 0.53
C LEU A 126 -4.12 -15.54 -0.33
N ALA A 127 -4.63 -15.12 -1.47
CA ALA A 127 -3.86 -14.32 -2.40
C ALA A 127 -4.60 -13.06 -2.84
N TYR A 128 -3.83 -12.03 -3.19
CA TYR A 128 -4.31 -10.78 -3.75
C TYR A 128 -3.53 -10.49 -5.01
N ALA A 129 -4.24 -10.15 -6.09
CA ALA A 129 -3.62 -9.96 -7.39
C ALA A 129 -4.31 -8.87 -8.19
N ASN A 130 -3.51 -8.15 -8.97
CA ASN A 130 -3.95 -7.36 -10.10
C ASN A 130 -3.70 -8.16 -11.38
N ILE A 131 -4.78 -8.47 -12.12
CA ILE A 131 -4.75 -9.28 -13.34
C ILE A 131 -5.28 -8.49 -14.54
N PHE A 132 -4.68 -8.66 -15.71
CA PHE A 132 -5.17 -8.06 -16.95
C PHE A 132 -6.44 -8.77 -17.43
N SER A 133 -7.35 -8.04 -18.08
CA SER A 133 -8.44 -8.65 -18.84
C SER A 133 -7.90 -9.51 -19.99
N GLU A 134 -8.64 -10.53 -20.44
CA GLU A 134 -8.17 -11.47 -21.49
C GLU A 134 -7.78 -10.81 -22.82
N ASN A 135 -8.28 -9.59 -23.08
CA ASN A 135 -8.08 -8.86 -24.33
C ASN A 135 -7.34 -7.53 -24.13
N GLU A 136 -6.79 -7.28 -22.94
CA GLU A 136 -6.07 -6.05 -22.65
C GLU A 136 -4.56 -6.23 -22.82
N THR A 137 -3.91 -5.22 -23.40
CA THR A 137 -2.46 -5.14 -23.42
C THR A 137 -1.98 -4.91 -21.99
N PRO A 138 -0.97 -5.65 -21.51
CA PRO A 138 -0.39 -5.41 -20.19
C PRO A 138 0.10 -3.96 -20.05
N LEU A 139 -0.53 -3.19 -19.17
CA LEU A 139 0.01 -1.93 -18.68
C LEU A 139 0.78 -2.23 -17.39
N ILE A 140 2.05 -1.88 -17.37
CA ILE A 140 2.97 -2.31 -16.31
C ILE A 140 2.95 -1.34 -15.13
N VAL A 141 2.38 -0.14 -15.32
CA VAL A 141 2.32 0.94 -14.33
C VAL A 141 0.95 1.62 -14.38
N GLY A 142 0.38 1.90 -13.21
CA GLY A 142 -0.94 2.53 -13.04
C GLY A 142 -2.12 1.65 -13.47
N ALA A 143 -3.32 2.24 -13.47
CA ALA A 143 -4.58 1.68 -13.99
C ALA A 143 -5.08 0.39 -13.30
N LEU A 144 -5.06 0.36 -11.96
CA LEU A 144 -5.79 -0.67 -11.23
C LEU A 144 -7.30 -0.51 -11.46
N GLN A 145 -8.02 -1.63 -11.53
CA GLN A 145 -9.48 -1.63 -11.70
C GLN A 145 -10.12 -2.63 -10.74
N GLU A 146 -11.28 -2.31 -10.18
CA GLU A 146 -11.99 -3.13 -9.17
C GLU A 146 -12.25 -4.58 -9.64
N GLY A 147 -12.47 -4.81 -10.93
CA GLY A 147 -12.65 -6.16 -11.48
C GLY A 147 -11.37 -6.98 -11.64
N ASN A 148 -10.23 -6.28 -11.75
CA ASN A 148 -8.92 -6.84 -12.06
C ASN A 148 -8.06 -7.02 -10.80
N THR A 149 -8.21 -6.12 -9.83
CA THR A 149 -7.52 -6.14 -8.55
C THR A 149 -8.42 -6.75 -7.49
N ARG A 150 -8.15 -8.00 -7.08
CA ARG A 150 -9.06 -8.73 -6.19
C ARG A 150 -8.40 -9.83 -5.37
N LEU A 151 -9.14 -10.29 -4.38
CA LEU A 151 -8.79 -11.40 -3.50
C LEU A 151 -9.11 -12.76 -4.14
N PHE A 152 -8.28 -13.75 -3.84
CA PHE A 152 -8.41 -15.14 -4.23
C PHE A 152 -8.28 -15.99 -2.96
N SER A 153 -9.26 -16.87 -2.72
CA SER A 153 -9.26 -17.80 -1.57
C SER A 153 -8.32 -19.00 -1.76
N ASP A 154 -7.69 -19.10 -2.93
CA ASP A 154 -6.63 -20.04 -3.26
C ASP A 154 -5.67 -19.40 -4.26
N GLY A 155 -4.38 -19.33 -3.93
CA GLY A 155 -3.35 -18.77 -4.81
C GLY A 155 -3.20 -19.55 -6.13
N ASP A 156 -3.49 -20.85 -6.13
CA ASP A 156 -3.46 -21.67 -7.35
C ASP A 156 -4.54 -21.26 -8.37
N ALA A 157 -5.53 -20.47 -7.95
CA ALA A 157 -6.56 -19.92 -8.84
C ALA A 157 -6.13 -18.64 -9.56
N ILE A 158 -4.93 -18.10 -9.28
CA ILE A 158 -4.42 -16.90 -9.96
C ILE A 158 -4.00 -17.27 -11.39
N PRO A 159 -4.54 -16.60 -12.42
CA PRO A 159 -4.13 -16.80 -13.81
C PRO A 159 -2.77 -16.13 -14.06
N LEU A 160 -1.66 -16.80 -13.73
CA LEU A 160 -0.29 -16.26 -13.77
C LEU A 160 0.09 -15.61 -15.11
N GLU A 161 -0.40 -16.13 -16.24
CA GLU A 161 -0.15 -15.58 -17.59
C GLU A 161 -0.69 -14.15 -17.78
N ARG A 162 -1.62 -13.74 -16.92
CA ARG A 162 -2.30 -12.44 -16.96
C ARG A 162 -2.04 -11.63 -15.69
N THR A 163 -1.12 -12.04 -14.84
CA THR A 163 -0.85 -11.36 -13.57
C THR A 163 0.13 -10.21 -13.76
N ALA A 164 -0.31 -8.98 -13.44
CA ALA A 164 0.58 -7.83 -13.35
C ALA A 164 1.39 -7.89 -12.06
N THR A 165 0.72 -8.13 -10.94
CA THR A 165 1.34 -8.29 -9.63
C THR A 165 0.44 -9.12 -8.72
N SER A 166 1.03 -10.00 -7.93
CA SER A 166 0.30 -10.77 -6.94
C SER A 166 1.15 -11.13 -5.72
N ILE A 167 0.47 -11.35 -4.60
CA ILE A 167 1.03 -11.91 -3.38
C ILE A 167 0.13 -13.04 -2.90
N SER A 168 0.70 -14.16 -2.52
CA SER A 168 0.01 -15.33 -1.98
C SER A 168 0.59 -15.70 -0.62
N VAL A 169 -0.27 -15.67 0.39
CA VAL A 169 0.04 -15.99 1.79
C VAL A 169 -0.47 -17.40 2.09
N PRO A 170 0.41 -18.37 2.39
CA PRO A 170 -0.02 -19.73 2.72
C PRO A 170 -0.90 -19.78 3.97
N THR A 171 -1.86 -20.71 4.00
CA THR A 171 -2.74 -20.91 5.16
C THR A 171 -1.94 -21.19 6.44
N THR A 172 -0.82 -21.92 6.33
CA THR A 172 0.10 -22.16 7.45
C THR A 172 0.55 -20.86 8.13
N VAL A 173 0.76 -19.78 7.37
CA VAL A 173 1.17 -18.47 7.92
C VAL A 173 0.01 -17.81 8.65
N LEU A 174 -1.21 -17.91 8.11
CA LEU A 174 -2.42 -17.42 8.77
C LEU A 174 -2.68 -18.15 10.09
N GLU A 175 -2.42 -19.46 10.14
CA GLU A 175 -2.58 -20.29 11.34
C GLU A 175 -1.60 -19.92 12.46
N LEU A 176 -0.41 -19.38 12.14
CA LEU A 176 0.55 -18.91 13.14
C LEU A 176 -0.02 -17.81 14.02
N LEU A 177 -0.92 -16.98 13.48
CA LEU A 177 -1.61 -15.93 14.24
C LEU A 177 -2.50 -16.53 15.34
N GLY A 178 -3.05 -17.73 15.13
CA GLY A 178 -3.79 -18.45 16.16
C GLY A 178 -2.92 -18.81 17.38
N GLY A 179 -1.65 -19.16 17.16
CA GLY A 179 -0.68 -19.38 18.22
C GLY A 179 -0.34 -18.11 19.02
N ALA A 180 -0.55 -16.94 18.40
CA ALA A 180 -0.36 -15.63 19.01
C ALA A 180 -1.63 -15.05 19.66
N GLY A 181 -2.71 -15.84 19.75
CA GLY A 181 -3.96 -15.43 20.42
C GLY A 181 -5.00 -14.78 19.51
N VAL A 182 -4.79 -14.76 18.18
CA VAL A 182 -5.79 -14.28 17.22
C VAL A 182 -6.86 -15.36 17.02
N GLU A 183 -8.13 -14.97 17.00
CA GLU A 183 -9.20 -15.89 16.66
C GLU A 183 -9.11 -16.27 15.17
N LEU A 184 -8.87 -17.56 14.90
CA LEU A 184 -8.73 -18.06 13.52
C LEU A 184 -10.00 -17.88 12.66
N THR A 185 -11.14 -17.58 13.27
CA THR A 185 -12.41 -17.29 12.59
C THR A 185 -12.52 -15.85 12.10
N ALA A 186 -11.64 -14.96 12.53
CA ALA A 186 -11.66 -13.54 12.19
C ALA A 186 -10.23 -12.95 12.13
N VAL A 187 -9.35 -13.61 11.37
CA VAL A 187 -7.97 -13.17 11.18
C VAL A 187 -7.95 -11.88 10.36
N PRO A 188 -7.41 -10.76 10.88
CA PRO A 188 -7.27 -9.53 10.12
C PRO A 188 -6.16 -9.68 9.10
N VAL A 189 -6.49 -9.47 7.82
CA VAL A 189 -5.56 -9.50 6.71
C VAL A 189 -5.75 -8.26 5.87
N THR A 190 -4.64 -7.58 5.59
CA THR A 190 -4.62 -6.43 4.69
C THR A 190 -3.69 -6.70 3.52
N PHE A 191 -4.14 -6.35 2.32
CA PHE A 191 -3.33 -6.27 1.13
C PHE A 191 -3.41 -4.87 0.52
N ILE A 192 -2.27 -4.39 0.02
CA ILE A 192 -2.17 -3.09 -0.65
C ILE A 192 -1.34 -3.29 -1.93
N ILE A 193 -1.85 -2.82 -3.07
CA ILE A 193 -1.09 -2.67 -4.32
C ILE A 193 -0.93 -1.18 -4.60
N TYR A 194 0.30 -0.78 -4.91
CA TYR A 194 0.65 0.54 -5.44
C TYR A 194 1.01 0.37 -6.92
N GLY A 195 0.28 1.09 -7.78
CA GLY A 195 0.36 0.93 -9.23
C GLY A 195 1.64 1.49 -9.85
N ASN A 196 2.37 2.37 -9.16
CA ASN A 196 3.61 2.99 -9.64
C ASN A 196 4.62 3.21 -8.48
N ASP A 197 5.82 3.66 -8.83
CA ASP A 197 6.96 3.82 -7.90
C ASP A 197 7.14 5.24 -7.35
N VAL A 198 6.19 6.16 -7.57
CA VAL A 198 6.31 7.59 -7.17
C VAL A 198 6.70 7.73 -5.70
N LEU A 199 6.05 6.98 -4.81
CA LEU A 199 6.30 7.01 -3.35
C LEU A 199 7.48 6.11 -2.90
N PHE A 200 8.18 5.45 -3.82
CA PHE A 200 9.22 4.45 -3.53
C PHE A 200 10.58 4.81 -4.12
N ARG A 201 10.80 6.09 -4.44
CA ARG A 201 12.06 6.56 -5.02
C ARG A 201 13.19 6.58 -3.96
N PRO A 202 14.38 6.05 -4.29
CA PRO A 202 15.55 6.18 -3.41
C PRO A 202 16.06 7.64 -3.37
N SER A 203 16.49 8.13 -2.21
CA SER A 203 17.00 9.52 -2.05
C SER A 203 18.38 9.76 -2.67
N MET A 204 19.12 8.71 -3.03
CA MET A 204 20.46 8.84 -3.60
C MET A 204 20.56 8.08 -4.93
N PRO A 205 21.14 8.69 -5.98
CA PRO A 205 21.54 7.93 -7.16
C PRO A 205 22.59 6.89 -6.76
N THR A 206 22.45 5.69 -7.30
CA THR A 206 23.43 4.62 -7.12
C THR A 206 24.62 4.95 -8.02
N GLU A 207 25.83 4.96 -7.46
CA GLU A 207 27.04 5.08 -8.29
C GLU A 207 27.06 3.89 -9.26
N ALA A 208 27.17 4.15 -10.56
CA ALA A 208 27.20 3.09 -11.55
C ALA A 208 28.42 2.19 -11.27
N GLU A 209 28.18 0.96 -10.80
CA GLU A 209 29.21 -0.08 -10.75
C GLU A 209 29.48 -0.64 -12.16
N GLU A 210 29.87 0.22 -13.10
CA GLU A 210 30.45 -0.24 -14.36
C GLU A 210 31.79 0.44 -14.58
N ASN A 211 32.78 -0.39 -14.92
CA ASN A 211 34.14 0.01 -15.32
C ASN A 211 34.08 0.82 -16.62
N LEU A 212 33.59 2.05 -16.56
CA LEU A 212 33.59 3.00 -17.66
C LEU A 212 34.93 3.72 -17.62
N GLU A 213 35.76 3.45 -18.63
CA GLU A 213 37.00 4.19 -18.86
C GLU A 213 36.67 5.68 -19.05
N GLU A 214 37.21 6.50 -18.14
CA GLU A 214 37.33 7.97 -18.19
C GLU A 214 36.03 8.81 -18.03
N GLU A 215 35.97 9.55 -16.91
CA GLU A 215 35.26 10.83 -16.69
C GLU A 215 33.76 10.95 -17.02
N ASP A 216 32.98 9.86 -17.03
CA ASP A 216 31.52 9.99 -17.07
C ASP A 216 30.93 10.04 -15.65
N ASN A 217 30.69 11.25 -15.13
CA ASN A 217 29.93 11.50 -13.89
C ASN A 217 28.41 11.22 -14.10
N SER A 218 28.06 10.20 -14.89
CA SER A 218 26.67 9.82 -15.10
C SER A 218 26.15 9.21 -13.79
N THR A 219 25.14 9.86 -13.20
CA THR A 219 24.43 9.31 -12.04
C THR A 219 23.34 8.38 -12.56
N VAL A 220 23.30 7.15 -12.06
CA VAL A 220 22.24 6.19 -12.39
C VAL A 220 21.24 6.20 -11.25
N THR A 221 19.98 6.49 -11.55
CA THR A 221 18.90 6.38 -10.57
C THR A 221 18.27 5.01 -10.71
N GLU A 222 18.47 4.14 -9.72
CA GLU A 222 17.75 2.87 -9.62
C GLU A 222 16.26 3.13 -9.39
N ARG A 223 15.41 2.34 -10.06
CA ARG A 223 13.96 2.49 -10.01
C ARG A 223 13.27 1.15 -9.86
N VAL A 224 12.08 1.18 -9.26
CA VAL A 224 11.23 -0.01 -9.16
C VAL A 224 10.55 -0.23 -10.51
N ALA A 225 10.88 -1.32 -11.18
CA ALA A 225 10.40 -1.63 -12.53
C ALA A 225 9.10 -2.47 -12.55
N SER A 226 8.31 -2.41 -11.47
CA SER A 226 7.07 -3.15 -11.27
C SER A 226 6.09 -2.35 -10.40
N GLN A 227 4.87 -2.85 -10.27
CA GLN A 227 4.00 -2.44 -9.16
C GLN A 227 4.58 -2.91 -7.82
N ILE A 228 4.16 -2.29 -6.73
CA ILE A 228 4.53 -2.67 -5.38
C ILE A 228 3.33 -3.34 -4.72
N ILE A 229 3.56 -4.42 -3.98
CA ILE A 229 2.50 -5.11 -3.23
C ILE A 229 2.94 -5.38 -1.79
N SER A 230 2.03 -5.16 -0.86
CA SER A 230 2.22 -5.39 0.57
C SER A 230 1.11 -6.29 1.11
N ALA A 231 1.47 -7.15 2.06
CA ALA A 231 0.54 -7.92 2.87
C ALA A 231 0.86 -7.67 4.35
N ILE A 232 -0.14 -7.24 5.11
CA ILE A 232 -0.01 -6.94 6.53
C ILE A 232 -0.84 -7.96 7.31
N LEU A 233 -0.12 -8.79 8.07
CA LEU A 233 -0.62 -9.89 8.90
C LEU A 233 -0.11 -9.67 10.31
N ARG A 234 -0.59 -8.63 11.00
CA ARG A 234 -0.11 -8.28 12.34
C ARG A 234 -1.28 -7.97 13.28
N THR A 235 -1.07 -8.30 14.55
CA THR A 235 -1.76 -7.68 15.68
C THR A 235 -0.75 -6.83 16.46
N GLU A 236 -1.21 -5.97 17.37
CA GLU A 236 -0.34 -5.03 18.12
C GLU A 236 0.90 -5.71 18.76
N ASP A 237 0.80 -7.00 19.10
CA ASP A 237 1.85 -7.74 19.79
C ASP A 237 2.56 -8.83 18.94
N THR A 238 2.25 -8.96 17.65
CA THR A 238 2.72 -10.11 16.85
C THR A 238 3.41 -9.70 15.56
N ASN A 239 4.70 -10.01 15.48
CA ASN A 239 5.46 -10.04 14.24
C ASN A 239 5.78 -11.49 13.85
N ILE A 240 5.35 -11.91 12.67
CA ILE A 240 5.74 -13.21 12.12
C ILE A 240 7.12 -13.08 11.50
N VAL A 241 8.12 -13.63 12.18
CA VAL A 241 9.50 -13.74 11.67
C VAL A 241 9.85 -15.20 11.44
N ASN A 242 10.69 -15.47 10.43
CA ASN A 242 11.10 -16.82 10.03
C ASN A 242 9.92 -17.72 9.63
N LEU A 243 9.39 -17.52 8.42
CA LEU A 243 8.31 -18.35 7.89
C LEU A 243 8.66 -19.85 7.91
N PRO A 244 7.69 -20.74 8.16
CA PRO A 244 7.93 -22.17 8.18
C PRO A 244 8.55 -22.66 6.87
N PRO A 245 9.55 -23.57 6.92
CA PRO A 245 10.09 -24.18 5.72
C PRO A 245 8.99 -24.83 4.88
N GLY A 246 8.95 -24.55 3.58
CA GLY A 246 7.93 -25.08 2.67
C GLY A 246 6.60 -24.31 2.69
N SER A 247 6.50 -23.19 3.40
CA SER A 247 5.35 -22.28 3.34
C SER A 247 5.80 -20.82 3.10
N PRO A 248 6.51 -20.53 1.99
CA PRO A 248 6.91 -19.17 1.67
C PRO A 248 5.70 -18.33 1.24
N VAL A 249 5.73 -17.03 1.56
CA VAL A 249 4.90 -16.06 0.83
C VAL A 249 5.43 -15.97 -0.60
N ILE A 250 4.55 -16.11 -1.58
CA ILE A 250 4.92 -16.10 -3.00
C ILE A 250 4.46 -14.77 -3.60
N THR A 251 5.39 -14.02 -4.18
CA THR A 251 5.11 -12.80 -4.94
C THR A 251 5.41 -12.99 -6.40
N THR A 252 4.61 -12.40 -7.28
CA THR A 252 4.82 -12.41 -8.73
C THR A 252 4.67 -11.00 -9.25
N PHE A 253 5.56 -10.61 -10.16
CA PHE A 253 5.59 -9.29 -10.76
C PHE A 253 5.83 -9.43 -12.26
N LEU A 254 5.06 -8.70 -13.05
CA LEU A 254 5.43 -8.37 -14.42
C LEU A 254 6.45 -7.22 -14.36
N THR A 255 7.59 -7.40 -15.02
CA THR A 255 8.67 -6.42 -15.03
C THR A 255 8.78 -5.73 -16.38
N ASN A 256 9.13 -4.44 -16.37
CA ASN A 256 9.40 -3.61 -17.56
C ASN A 256 10.77 -3.89 -18.25
N LEU A 257 11.44 -5.01 -17.95
CA LEU A 257 12.79 -5.33 -18.42
C LEU A 257 12.80 -6.19 -19.69
#